data_AF-A0A7W6HV02-F1
#
_entry.id   AF-A0A7W6HV02-F1
#
_cell.length_a   1.000
_cell.length_b   1.000
_cell.length_c   1.000
_cell.angle_alpha   90.00
_cell.angle_beta   90.00
_cell.angle_gamma   90.00
#
_symmetry.space_group_name_H-M   'P 1'
#
loop_
_entity.id
_entity.type
_entity.pdbx_description
1 polymer ?
#
loop_
_entity_poly.entity_id
_entity_poly.type
_entity_poly.pdbx_seq_one_letter_code
_entity_poly.pdbx_strand_id
1 'polypeptide(L)' 'MNCPNQECQSDIFDINETYINGKDYIVITCSNCNAHIGVFPDPQPLLDKIKELESKIEDLESRISDLEG' A
#
# COMPACT_ATOMS: atom_id res chain seq x y z
N MET A 1 -18.04 -9.76 -2.87
CA MET A 1 -18.60 -8.74 -1.95
C MET A 1 -19.33 -7.75 -2.83
N ASN A 2 -20.55 -7.38 -2.50
CA ASN A 2 -21.29 -6.41 -3.32
C ASN A 2 -21.01 -5.00 -2.79
N CYS A 3 -21.16 -4.02 -3.67
CA CYS A 3 -21.11 -2.61 -3.36
C CYS A 3 -22.10 -2.33 -2.21
N PRO A 4 -21.69 -1.62 -1.14
CA PRO A 4 -22.55 -1.28 -0.02
C PRO A 4 -23.68 -0.31 -0.41
N ASN A 5 -23.61 0.33 -1.58
CA ASN A 5 -24.74 1.04 -2.15
C ASN A 5 -25.83 0.02 -2.54
N GLN A 6 -26.94 0.06 -1.81
CA GLN A 6 -28.05 -0.90 -1.90
C GLN A 6 -28.69 -0.96 -3.30
N GLU A 7 -28.64 0.13 -4.07
CA GLU A 7 -29.18 0.19 -5.43
C GLU A 7 -28.20 -0.34 -6.49
N CYS A 8 -26.89 -0.26 -6.22
CA CYS A 8 -25.88 -0.58 -7.22
C CYS A 8 -25.67 -2.08 -7.39
N GLN A 9 -25.66 -2.84 -6.29
CA GLN A 9 -25.45 -4.30 -6.22
C GLN A 9 -24.21 -4.87 -6.95
N SER A 10 -23.38 -4.03 -7.58
CA SER A 10 -22.20 -4.42 -8.34
C SER A 10 -21.13 -5.02 -7.44
N ASP A 11 -20.41 -6.01 -7.94
CA ASP A 11 -19.25 -6.63 -7.32
C ASP A 11 -17.93 -6.21 -8.00
N ILE A 12 -17.99 -5.22 -8.89
CA ILE A 12 -16.84 -4.68 -9.62
C ILE A 12 -16.34 -3.42 -8.92
N PHE A 13 -15.05 -3.39 -8.62
CA PHE A 13 -14.39 -2.31 -7.91
C PHE A 13 -13.10 -1.90 -8.62
N ASP A 14 -12.84 -0.58 -8.60
CA ASP A 14 -11.61 0.02 -9.08
C ASP A 14 -10.71 0.39 -7.91
N ILE A 15 -9.41 0.34 -8.16
CA ILE A 15 -8.37 0.80 -7.25
C ILE A 15 -7.72 2.01 -7.91
N ASN A 16 -7.77 3.15 -7.24
CA ASN A 16 -7.25 4.41 -7.73
C ASN A 16 -6.25 5.00 -6.73
N GLU A 17 -5.23 5.68 -7.23
CA GLU A 17 -4.30 6.45 -6.40
C GLU A 17 -4.75 7.91 -6.32
N THR A 18 -4.60 8.53 -5.16
CA THR A 18 -4.94 9.93 -4.93
C THR A 18 -3.99 10.58 -3.93
N TYR A 19 -3.93 11.91 -3.95
CA TYR A 19 -3.06 12.69 -3.09
C TYR A 19 -3.88 13.58 -2.15
N ILE A 20 -3.78 13.34 -0.84
CA ILE A 20 -4.56 14.03 0.19
C ILE A 20 -3.60 14.56 1.25
N ASN A 21 -3.63 15.88 1.50
CA ASN A 21 -2.84 16.53 2.57
C ASN A 21 -1.35 16.17 2.55
N GLY A 22 -0.75 16.08 1.37
CA GLY A 22 0.68 15.82 1.26
C GLY A 22 1.07 14.34 1.17
N LYS A 23 0.12 13.41 1.13
CA LYS A 23 0.37 11.97 1.16
C LYS A 23 -0.45 11.24 0.10
N ASP A 24 0.14 10.16 -0.43
CA ASP A 24 -0.52 9.26 -1.36
C ASP A 24 -1.44 8.27 -0.63
N TYR A 25 -2.58 8.00 -1.24
CA TYR A 25 -3.61 7.11 -0.75
C TYR A 25 -4.12 6.22 -1.88
N ILE A 26 -4.43 4.98 -1.53
CA ILE A 26 -5.17 4.05 -2.36
C ILE A 26 -6.65 4.16 -2.00
N VAL A 27 -7.48 4.43 -2.99
CA VAL A 27 -8.94 4.54 -2.87
C VAL A 27 -9.58 3.38 -3.62
N ILE A 28 -10.47 2.67 -2.94
CA ILE A 28 -11.30 1.64 -3.56
C ILE A 28 -12.67 2.26 -3.86
N THR A 29 -13.08 2.23 -5.11
CA THR A 29 -14.38 2.71 -5.57
C THR A 29 -15.16 1.60 -6.25
N CYS A 30 -16.49 1.64 -6.19
CA CYS A 30 -17.31 0.78 -7.05
C CYS A 30 -17.32 1.31 -8.48
N SER A 31 -16.98 0.49 -9.47
CA SER A 31 -16.86 0.92 -10.87
C SER A 31 -18.19 1.31 -11.52
N ASN A 32 -19.33 0.89 -10.94
CA ASN A 32 -20.66 1.16 -11.50
C ASN A 32 -21.33 2.42 -10.93
N CYS A 33 -21.16 2.72 -9.65
CA CYS A 33 -21.80 3.89 -9.00
C CYS A 33 -20.82 4.88 -8.37
N ASN A 34 -19.51 4.66 -8.50
CA ASN A 34 -18.44 5.47 -7.93
C ASN A 34 -18.51 5.65 -6.41
N ALA A 35 -19.24 4.78 -5.70
CA ALA A 35 -19.26 4.80 -4.25
C ALA A 35 -17.86 4.52 -3.69
N HIS A 36 -17.39 5.38 -2.78
CA HIS A 36 -16.14 5.17 -2.06
C HIS A 36 -16.31 4.05 -1.04
N ILE A 37 -15.54 2.98 -1.20
CA ILE A 37 -15.60 1.79 -0.36
C ILE A 37 -14.56 1.87 0.76
N GLY A 38 -13.37 2.39 0.43
CA GLY A 38 -12.28 2.52 1.39
C GLY A 38 -11.19 3.47 0.90
N VAL A 39 -10.46 4.03 1.85
CA VAL A 39 -9.32 4.92 1.62
C VAL A 39 -8.20 4.49 2.56
N PHE A 40 -7.05 4.13 2.00
CA PHE A 40 -5.91 3.58 2.73
C PHE A 40 -4.67 4.39 2.38
N PRO A 41 -3.79 4.73 3.33
CA PRO A 41 -2.49 5.30 3.00
C PRO A 41 -1.73 4.38 2.03
N ASP A 42 -1.00 4.95 1.08
CA ASP A 42 -0.13 4.17 0.21
C ASP A 42 0.93 3.41 1.06
N PRO A 43 1.03 2.07 0.94
CA PRO A 43 2.03 1.29 1.67
C PRO A 43 3.44 1.40 1.10
N GLN A 44 3.66 1.92 -0.12
CA GLN A 44 4.99 1.97 -0.75
C GLN A 44 6.07 2.63 0.12
N PRO A 45 5.83 3.78 0.78
CA PRO A 45 6.85 4.42 1.62
C PRO A 45 7.31 3.54 2.79
N LEU A 46 6.41 2.71 3.35
CA LEU A 46 6.79 1.77 4.40
C LEU A 46 7.57 0.59 3.83
N LEU A 47 7.16 0.07 2.67
CA LEU A 47 7.85 -1.03 1.99
C LEU A 47 9.29 -0.64 1.61
N ASP A 48 9.48 0.56 1.10
CA ASP A 48 10.80 1.10 0.79
C ASP A 48 11.67 1.23 2.04
N LYS A 49 11.06 1.63 3.16
CA LYS A 49 11.78 1.71 4.43
C LYS A 49 12.23 0.33 4.93
N ILE A 50 11.39 -0.69 4.77
CA ILE A 50 11.74 -2.07 5.13
C ILE A 50 12.92 -2.56 4.28
N LYS A 51 12.87 -2.37 2.96
CA LYS A 51 13.98 -2.74 2.06
C LYS A 51 15.29 -2.04 2.41
N GLU A 52 15.24 -0.75 2.76
CA GLU A 52 16.42 0.00 3.21
C GLU A 52 17.02 -0.61 4.48
N LEU A 53 16.17 -1.03 5.42
CA LEU A 53 16.61 -1.66 6.67
C LEU A 53 17.17 -3.06 6.43
N GLU A 54 16.55 -3.87 5.58
CA GLU A 54 17.04 -5.19 5.18
C GLU A 54 18.46 -5.08 4.58
N SER A 55 18.67 -4.15 3.64
CA SER A 55 19.98 -3.91 3.06
C SER A 55 21.05 -3.49 4.08
N LYS A 56 20.67 -2.70 5.10
CA LYS A 56 21.59 -2.32 6.17
C LYS A 56 21.95 -3.49 7.08
N ILE A 57 21.00 -4.41 7.32
CA ILE A 57 21.27 -5.62 8.11
C ILE A 57 22.25 -6.51 7.35
N GLU A 58 22.03 -6.72 6.05
CA GLU A 58 22.94 -7.51 5.21
C GLU A 58 24.38 -6.94 5.20
N ASP A 59 24.54 -5.62 5.09
CA ASP A 59 25.86 -4.96 5.19
C ASP A 59 26.52 -5.21 6.55
N LEU A 60 25.75 -5.08 7.64
CA LEU A 60 26.27 -5.30 8.99
C LEU A 60 26.67 -6.76 9.22
N GLU A 61 25.86 -7.71 8.75
CA GLU A 61 26.16 -9.14 8.83
C GLU A 61 27.43 -9.50 8.04
N SER A 62 27.61 -8.93 6.84
CA SER A 62 28.84 -9.09 6.06
C SER A 62 30.06 -8.58 6.83
N ARG A 63 29.97 -7.39 7.43
CA ARG A 63 31.08 -6.79 8.18
C ARG A 63 31.43 -7.58 9.45
N ILE A 64 30.44 -8.20 10.10
CA ILE A 64 30.69 -9.10 11.24
C ILE A 64 31.39 -10.36 10.76
N SER A 65 30.93 -10.96 9.66
CA SER A 65 31.55 -12.15 9.07
C SER A 65 33.02 -11.92 8.73
N ASP A 66 33.35 -10.74 8.19
CA ASP A 66 34.73 -10.33 7.90
C ASP A 66 35.60 -10.18 9.14
N LEU A 67 35.02 -9.90 10.31
CA LEU A 67 35.72 -9.76 11.59
C LEU A 67 35.85 -11.09 12.35
N GLU A 68 34.94 -12.04 12.11
CA GLU A 68 34.95 -13.38 12.74
C GLU A 68 35.81 -14.40 11.99
N GLY A 69 36.12 -14.15 10.71
CA GLY A 69 37.03 -14.96 9.88
C GLY A 69 38.51 -14.78 10.22
#